data_AF-A0A1Q5HV94-F1
#
_entry.id   AF-A0A1Q5HV94-F1
#
_cell.length_a   1.000
_cell.length_b   1.000
_cell.length_c   1.000
_cell.angle_alpha   90.00
_cell.angle_beta   90.00
_cell.angle_gamma   90.00
#
_symmetry.space_group_name_H-M   'P 1'
#
loop_
_entity.id
_entity.type
_entity.pdbx_description
1 polymer ?
#
loop_
_entity_poly.entity_id
_entity_poly.type
_entity_poly.pdbx_seq_one_letter_code
_entity_poly.pdbx_strand_id
1 'polypeptide(L)'
;MTVHLYPLANGLSTDHPVPGLPFVDDSHIPLDEGPEAIEAVGRNKGEGMWGRFDLHRTSGGWRAFTTDPLDNSLGWSVRYHPEHGRTVLLMKDDDTSTLHSTWDGEQLFYRAGGYWFDGAAWYRPGQVWDPVEQDYEKRQARAAVTVSAADMLDRRADAARAAVLDVAAIDAEAPAPVVANWGDHLALWAAHQAERDGALPLEKCVVDLATPELSGAQLIGVPEMAELGGITASTLRAYISRGNSEVPQPQAQVGGRDQWARAVADDWVEARRRSYEGVRAVMSAGDRDQLSRGAAEVRDHFADDFQNTLWGRPDVRKRWILRARNEDSVREIADALAWNVASSLDRVLPTHVLGHTVESAVLHDFADAIDLDREVRARPKKARAKEWLHMYLSRPIAEMLVWFIRHHPESAHHHIGEITREAHTRWEIPAKDTLYTLRQYAVVEGRLSAEEADAFFDLLTPPEKND
;
A
#
# COMPACT_ATOMS: atom_id res chain seq x y z
N MET A 1 1.94 -4.13 5.44
CA MET A 1 0.65 -4.84 5.63
C MET A 1 -0.28 -3.91 6.37
N THR A 2 -1.32 -3.41 5.72
CA THR A 2 -2.35 -2.58 6.35
C THR A 2 -3.39 -3.51 6.97
N VAL A 3 -3.23 -3.85 8.25
CA VAL A 3 -4.27 -4.57 9.00
C VAL A 3 -5.46 -3.65 9.17
N HIS A 4 -6.68 -4.18 9.09
CA HIS A 4 -7.87 -3.39 9.38
C HIS A 4 -8.00 -3.20 10.88
N LEU A 5 -7.64 -2.01 11.36
CA LEU A 5 -7.72 -1.63 12.76
C LEU A 5 -9.08 -1.00 13.06
N TYR A 6 -9.75 -1.51 14.08
CA TYR A 6 -11.06 -1.02 14.52
C TYR A 6 -10.98 -0.64 16.00
N PRO A 7 -11.01 0.67 16.34
CA PRO A 7 -11.13 1.07 17.74
C PRO A 7 -12.47 0.61 18.32
N LEU A 8 -12.45 0.20 19.59
CA LEU A 8 -13.61 -0.29 20.32
C LEU A 8 -14.33 0.83 21.08
N ALA A 9 -13.56 1.80 21.58
CA ALA A 9 -14.10 2.96 22.28
C ALA A 9 -13.15 4.17 22.19
N ASN A 10 -13.73 5.35 22.43
CA ASN A 10 -12.99 6.56 22.72
C ASN A 10 -12.58 6.57 24.20
N GLY A 11 -11.33 6.91 24.51
CA GLY A 11 -10.99 7.34 25.86
C GLY A 11 -11.64 8.69 26.15
N LEU A 12 -12.13 8.88 27.38
CA LEU A 12 -12.76 10.13 27.79
C LEU A 12 -11.82 11.33 27.65
N SER A 13 -10.51 11.11 27.73
CA SER A 13 -9.47 12.12 27.59
C SER A 13 -9.02 12.37 26.14
N THR A 14 -9.69 11.79 25.14
CA THR A 14 -9.39 12.10 23.73
C THR A 14 -9.81 13.53 23.37
N ASP A 15 -8.99 14.25 22.59
CA ASP A 15 -9.35 15.53 21.96
C ASP A 15 -10.10 15.34 20.64
N HIS A 16 -10.03 14.15 20.06
CA HIS A 16 -10.54 13.87 18.72
C HIS A 16 -11.42 12.62 18.72
N PRO A 17 -12.67 12.71 19.21
CA PRO A 17 -13.58 11.58 19.26
C PRO A 17 -13.80 10.93 17.89
N VAL A 18 -13.77 9.61 17.85
CA VAL A 18 -14.18 8.79 16.69
C VAL A 18 -15.69 8.63 16.74
N PRO A 19 -16.41 8.94 15.65
CA PRO A 19 -17.86 8.98 15.65
C PRO A 19 -18.45 7.57 15.78
N GLY A 20 -19.54 7.48 16.55
CA GLY A 20 -20.31 6.24 16.74
C GLY A 20 -19.75 5.28 17.79
N LEU A 21 -18.54 5.49 18.29
CA LEU A 21 -17.96 4.67 19.37
C LEU A 21 -18.32 5.22 20.76
N PRO A 22 -18.54 4.39 21.78
CA PRO A 22 -18.78 4.87 23.14
C PRO A 22 -17.55 5.57 23.72
N PHE A 23 -17.76 6.28 24.83
CA PHE A 23 -16.68 6.80 25.68
C PHE A 23 -16.46 5.88 26.88
N VAL A 24 -15.19 5.62 27.19
CA VAL A 24 -14.76 4.79 28.31
C VAL A 24 -13.88 5.63 29.24
N ASP A 25 -14.00 5.40 30.54
CA ASP A 25 -13.12 6.02 31.54
C ASP A 25 -11.67 5.55 31.34
N ASP A 26 -10.77 6.51 31.10
CA ASP A 26 -9.33 6.30 30.89
C ASP A 26 -8.48 6.87 32.04
N SER A 27 -9.10 7.22 33.18
CA SER A 27 -8.44 7.88 34.30
C SER A 27 -7.37 7.05 35.02
N HIS A 28 -7.39 5.73 34.88
CA HIS A 28 -6.35 4.84 35.42
C HIS A 28 -5.08 4.79 34.56
N ILE A 29 -5.09 5.39 33.36
CA ILE A 29 -3.92 5.54 32.51
C ILE A 29 -3.27 6.91 32.77
N PRO A 30 -1.96 6.99 33.05
CA PRO A 30 -1.29 8.24 33.44
C PRO A 30 -1.00 9.13 32.22
N LEU A 31 -2.04 9.62 31.55
CA LEU A 31 -1.96 10.35 30.28
C LEU A 31 -1.22 11.69 30.37
N ASP A 32 -1.17 12.31 31.56
CA ASP A 32 -0.53 13.62 31.79
C ASP A 32 0.90 13.51 32.33
N GLU A 33 1.37 12.30 32.68
CA GLU A 33 2.73 12.06 33.18
C GLU A 33 3.74 11.80 32.05
N GLY A 34 3.26 11.63 30.81
CA GLY A 34 4.07 11.43 29.61
C GLY A 34 4.05 9.99 29.07
N PRO A 35 4.66 9.77 27.89
CA PRO A 35 4.61 8.49 27.20
C PRO A 35 5.28 7.34 27.97
N GLU A 36 6.33 7.63 28.74
CA GLU A 36 7.03 6.65 29.59
C GLU A 36 6.10 6.07 30.66
N ALA A 37 5.24 6.91 31.25
CA ALA A 37 4.30 6.49 32.28
C ALA A 37 3.22 5.56 31.71
N ILE A 38 2.75 5.85 30.49
CA ILE A 38 1.80 5.01 29.76
C ILE A 38 2.42 3.64 29.45
N GLU A 39 3.64 3.60 28.90
CA GLU A 39 4.37 2.35 28.65
C GLU A 39 4.51 1.53 29.94
N ALA A 40 4.81 2.19 31.05
CA ALA A 40 5.04 1.55 32.34
C ALA A 40 3.79 0.86 32.93
N VAL A 41 2.58 1.16 32.45
CA VAL A 41 1.34 0.48 32.90
C VAL A 41 1.34 -1.00 32.50
N GLY A 42 1.67 -1.33 31.26
CA GLY A 42 1.65 -2.69 30.74
C GLY A 42 3.03 -3.34 30.67
N ARG A 43 4.07 -2.59 30.34
CA ARG A 43 5.40 -3.17 30.06
C ARG A 43 6.02 -3.86 31.27
N ASN A 44 6.24 -5.16 31.14
CA ASN A 44 6.86 -6.01 32.17
C ASN A 44 6.11 -6.01 33.51
N LYS A 45 4.80 -5.75 33.51
CA LYS A 45 3.97 -5.76 34.73
C LYS A 45 3.26 -7.08 35.00
N GLY A 46 3.09 -7.91 33.97
CA GLY A 46 2.46 -9.23 34.07
C GLY A 46 2.70 -10.07 32.83
N GLU A 47 2.27 -11.34 32.89
CA GLU A 47 2.21 -12.20 31.72
C GLU A 47 1.18 -11.67 30.73
N GLY A 48 1.55 -11.59 29.45
CA GLY A 48 0.67 -11.03 28.41
C GLY A 48 0.48 -9.52 28.46
N MET A 49 1.26 -8.79 29.27
CA MET A 49 1.19 -7.33 29.33
C MET A 49 2.41 -6.71 28.67
N TRP A 50 2.15 -5.76 27.77
CA TRP A 50 3.19 -5.03 27.07
C TRP A 50 2.87 -3.55 26.98
N GLY A 51 3.88 -2.80 26.58
CA GLY A 51 3.78 -1.38 26.35
C GLY A 51 5.00 -0.91 25.59
N ARG A 52 4.81 0.17 24.85
CA ARG A 52 5.87 0.86 24.13
C ARG A 52 5.49 2.31 23.96
N PHE A 53 6.49 3.18 23.91
CA PHE A 53 6.34 4.51 23.36
C PHE A 53 7.46 4.81 22.37
N ASP A 54 7.18 5.74 21.46
CA ASP A 54 8.17 6.35 20.58
C ASP A 54 7.97 7.87 20.54
N LEU A 55 9.07 8.62 20.55
CA LEU A 55 9.05 10.08 20.39
C LEU A 55 9.09 10.47 18.91
N HIS A 56 8.25 11.41 18.52
CA HIS A 56 8.26 11.98 17.17
C HIS A 56 9.12 13.25 17.14
N ARG A 57 10.43 13.07 16.92
CA ARG A 57 11.46 14.11 17.11
C ARG A 57 11.25 15.38 16.27
N THR A 58 10.63 15.27 15.10
CA THR A 58 10.42 16.39 14.18
C THR A 58 9.27 17.30 14.61
N SER A 59 8.19 16.74 15.16
CA SER A 59 7.03 17.54 15.62
C SER A 59 6.99 17.79 17.12
N GLY A 60 7.87 17.15 17.91
CA GLY A 60 7.84 17.21 19.37
C GLY A 60 6.67 16.44 20.00
N GLY A 61 5.89 15.71 19.21
CA GLY A 61 4.85 14.80 19.68
C GLY A 61 5.39 13.43 20.08
N TRP A 62 4.49 12.54 20.46
CA TRP A 62 4.82 11.15 20.80
C TRP A 62 3.62 10.23 20.54
N ARG A 63 3.87 8.93 20.56
CA ARG A 63 2.84 7.90 20.56
C ARG A 63 3.21 6.82 21.58
N ALA A 64 2.20 6.21 22.17
CA ALA A 64 2.37 5.15 23.13
C ALA A 64 1.21 4.16 23.03
N PHE A 65 1.47 2.93 23.44
CA PHE A 65 0.40 1.99 23.75
C PHE A 65 0.75 1.18 25.00
N THR A 66 -0.28 0.64 25.63
CA THR A 66 -0.16 -0.17 26.84
C THR A 66 -1.34 -1.13 26.97
N THR A 67 -1.08 -2.35 27.40
CA THR A 67 -2.13 -3.31 27.77
C THR A 67 -2.93 -2.75 28.95
N ASP A 68 -4.26 -2.88 28.91
CA ASP A 68 -5.10 -2.42 30.00
C ASP A 68 -4.87 -3.28 31.27
N PRO A 69 -4.69 -2.68 32.46
CA PRO A 69 -4.39 -3.43 33.68
C PRO A 69 -5.59 -4.13 34.32
N LEU A 70 -6.82 -3.83 33.88
CA LEU A 70 -8.06 -4.43 34.38
C LEU A 70 -8.51 -5.58 33.46
N ASP A 71 -8.29 -5.44 32.15
CA ASP A 71 -8.56 -6.48 31.15
C ASP A 71 -7.44 -6.58 30.11
N ASN A 72 -6.59 -7.60 30.23
CA ASN A 72 -5.45 -7.80 29.35
C ASN A 72 -5.83 -8.20 27.89
N SER A 73 -7.11 -8.41 27.58
CA SER A 73 -7.55 -8.56 26.18
C SER A 73 -7.68 -7.23 25.45
N LEU A 74 -7.65 -6.12 26.21
CA LEU A 74 -7.76 -4.76 25.73
C LEU A 74 -6.45 -4.00 25.91
N GLY A 75 -6.27 -2.98 25.10
CA GLY A 75 -5.15 -2.07 25.23
C GLY A 75 -5.49 -0.65 24.79
N TRP A 76 -4.75 0.30 25.35
CA TRP A 76 -4.88 1.72 25.08
C TRP A 76 -3.84 2.17 24.08
N SER A 77 -4.28 2.88 23.05
CA SER A 77 -3.42 3.51 22.05
C SER A 77 -3.55 5.03 22.15
N VAL A 78 -2.41 5.71 22.31
CA VAL A 78 -2.34 7.15 22.55
C VAL A 78 -1.42 7.81 21.55
N ARG A 79 -1.92 8.83 20.86
CA ARG A 79 -1.14 9.71 19.97
C ARG A 79 -1.23 11.13 20.47
N TYR A 80 -0.10 11.77 20.75
CA TYR A 80 -0.04 13.17 21.19
C TYR A 80 0.71 14.04 20.18
N HIS A 81 0.17 15.23 19.90
CA HIS A 81 0.80 16.28 19.13
C HIS A 81 0.69 17.62 19.88
N PRO A 82 1.76 18.41 19.99
CA PRO A 82 1.75 19.64 20.80
C PRO A 82 0.72 20.68 20.35
N GLU A 83 0.46 20.78 19.05
CA GLU A 83 -0.50 21.76 18.50
C GLU A 83 -1.92 21.21 18.33
N HIS A 84 -2.05 19.88 18.23
CA HIS A 84 -3.31 19.23 17.86
C HIS A 84 -3.88 18.37 19.00
N GLY A 85 -3.22 18.29 20.16
CA GLY A 85 -3.74 17.55 21.31
C GLY A 85 -3.51 16.05 21.20
N ARG A 86 -4.34 15.27 21.89
CA ARG A 86 -4.19 13.81 22.01
C ARG A 86 -5.38 13.04 21.43
N THR A 87 -5.08 11.92 20.79
CA THR A 87 -6.06 10.89 20.45
C THR A 87 -5.86 9.72 21.41
N VAL A 88 -6.93 9.31 22.10
CA VAL A 88 -6.93 8.17 23.05
C VAL A 88 -7.99 7.17 22.61
N LEU A 89 -7.57 5.96 22.27
CA LEU A 89 -8.43 4.90 21.77
C LEU A 89 -8.24 3.62 22.55
N LEU A 90 -9.35 2.96 22.89
CA LEU A 90 -9.37 1.61 23.40
C LEU A 90 -9.48 0.63 22.22
N MET A 91 -8.66 -0.41 22.23
CA MET A 91 -8.57 -1.41 21.16
C MET A 91 -8.43 -2.81 21.75
N LYS A 92 -8.54 -3.83 20.89
CA LYS A 92 -8.02 -5.16 21.21
C LYS A 92 -6.50 -5.05 21.42
N ASP A 93 -5.97 -5.73 22.44
CA ASP A 93 -4.54 -5.64 22.79
C ASP A 93 -3.63 -6.00 21.59
N ASP A 94 -4.00 -7.05 20.83
CA ASP A 94 -3.29 -7.49 19.62
C ASP A 94 -3.15 -6.40 18.54
N ASP A 95 -4.10 -5.47 18.47
CA ASP A 95 -4.14 -4.42 17.43
C ASP A 95 -3.33 -3.18 17.82
N THR A 96 -3.05 -2.97 19.11
CA THR A 96 -2.39 -1.75 19.62
C THR A 96 -1.01 -1.52 19.01
N SER A 97 -0.23 -2.60 18.87
CA SER A 97 1.11 -2.56 18.28
C SER A 97 1.09 -2.13 16.82
N THR A 98 0.07 -2.56 16.07
CA THR A 98 -0.06 -2.26 14.65
C THR A 98 -0.54 -0.82 14.47
N LEU A 99 -1.51 -0.35 15.27
CA LEU A 99 -1.89 1.07 15.25
C LEU A 99 -0.71 1.97 15.60
N HIS A 100 0.08 1.60 16.61
CA HIS A 100 1.28 2.32 16.98
C HIS A 100 2.30 2.42 15.84
N SER A 101 2.49 1.35 15.05
CA SER A 101 3.32 1.41 13.84
C SER A 101 2.70 2.26 12.73
N THR A 102 1.38 2.27 12.60
CA THR A 102 0.67 3.11 11.62
C THR A 102 0.79 4.61 11.94
N TRP A 103 0.94 4.98 13.22
CA TRP A 103 1.28 6.34 13.66
C TRP A 103 2.78 6.69 13.57
N ASP A 104 3.58 5.95 12.80
CA ASP A 104 5.01 6.27 12.65
C ASP A 104 5.29 7.60 11.94
N GLY A 105 4.35 8.05 11.10
CA GLY A 105 4.49 9.26 10.31
C GLY A 105 3.73 10.48 10.82
N GLU A 106 3.33 11.30 9.85
CA GLU A 106 2.61 12.57 10.03
C GLU A 106 1.16 12.37 10.46
N GLN A 107 0.64 11.15 10.38
CA GLN A 107 -0.76 10.86 10.67
C GLN A 107 -1.06 11.13 12.13
N LEU A 108 -2.03 12.01 12.39
CA LEU A 108 -2.52 12.30 13.73
C LEU A 108 -3.63 11.32 14.13
N PHE A 109 -4.57 11.06 13.22
CA PHE A 109 -5.70 10.16 13.42
C PHE A 109 -6.35 9.79 12.09
N TYR A 110 -7.23 8.78 12.15
CA TYR A 110 -7.93 8.21 11.00
C TYR A 110 -9.45 8.34 11.13
N ARG A 111 -10.16 8.48 10.00
CA ARG A 111 -11.63 8.51 9.87
C ARG A 111 -12.06 7.76 8.61
N ALA A 112 -13.36 7.45 8.50
CA ALA A 112 -14.01 6.90 7.31
C ALA A 112 -13.20 5.79 6.59
N GLY A 113 -12.83 4.72 7.30
CA GLY A 113 -12.11 3.59 6.67
C GLY A 113 -10.69 3.92 6.21
N GLY A 114 -9.97 4.77 6.96
CA GLY A 114 -8.53 5.00 6.79
C GLY A 114 -8.14 6.32 6.13
N TYR A 115 -9.10 7.22 5.87
CA TYR A 115 -8.76 8.63 5.59
C TYR A 115 -8.03 9.19 6.80
N TRP A 116 -7.00 9.99 6.59
CA TRP A 116 -6.15 10.47 7.69
C TRP A 116 -5.84 11.95 7.59
N PHE A 117 -5.57 12.55 8.74
CA PHE A 117 -5.30 13.98 8.89
C PHE A 117 -3.88 14.19 9.42
N ASP A 118 -3.15 15.13 8.83
CA ASP A 118 -1.79 15.51 9.23
C ASP A 118 -1.71 16.75 10.13
N GLY A 119 -2.84 17.43 10.37
CA GLY A 119 -2.88 18.73 11.03
C GLY A 119 -3.33 19.88 10.11
N ALA A 120 -3.20 19.71 8.80
CA ALA A 120 -3.50 20.70 7.78
C ALA A 120 -4.48 20.19 6.70
N ALA A 121 -4.32 18.95 6.25
CA ALA A 121 -5.05 18.37 5.14
C ALA A 121 -5.50 16.93 5.43
N TRP A 122 -6.55 16.51 4.71
CA TRP A 122 -7.01 15.13 4.70
C TRP A 122 -6.45 14.38 3.50
N TYR A 123 -6.07 13.13 3.73
CA TYR A 123 -5.56 12.22 2.72
C TYR A 123 -6.37 10.94 2.70
N ARG A 124 -6.41 10.31 1.54
CA ARG A 124 -7.00 9.00 1.33
C ARG A 124 -6.17 7.91 2.03
N PRO A 125 -6.76 6.73 2.31
CA PRO A 125 -5.99 5.57 2.74
C PRO A 125 -4.85 5.28 1.75
N GLY A 126 -3.65 5.03 2.28
CA GLY A 126 -2.49 4.64 1.46
C GLY A 126 -2.75 3.33 0.73
N GLN A 127 -2.66 3.34 -0.60
CA GLN A 127 -2.87 2.16 -1.47
C GLN A 127 -1.79 2.03 -2.54
N VAL A 128 -1.47 3.14 -3.22
CA VAL A 128 -0.48 3.15 -4.30
C VAL A 128 0.92 3.32 -3.73
N TRP A 129 1.77 2.31 -3.89
CA TRP A 129 3.16 2.34 -3.45
C TRP A 129 4.02 3.18 -4.40
N ASP A 130 4.78 4.12 -3.86
CA ASP A 130 5.83 4.85 -4.58
C ASP A 130 7.19 4.19 -4.31
N PRO A 131 7.81 3.53 -5.30
CA PRO A 131 9.11 2.88 -5.10
C PRO A 131 10.25 3.86 -4.83
N VAL A 132 10.10 5.14 -5.20
CA VAL A 132 11.12 6.17 -5.01
C VAL A 132 11.16 6.65 -3.57
N GLU A 133 9.99 6.98 -3.01
CA GLU A 133 9.86 7.44 -1.63
C GLU A 133 9.88 6.26 -0.63
N GLN A 134 9.71 5.02 -1.12
CA GLN A 134 9.50 3.81 -0.31
C GLN A 134 8.36 3.99 0.71
N ASP A 135 7.28 4.63 0.26
CA ASP A 135 6.07 4.83 1.04
C ASP A 135 4.85 4.80 0.12
N TYR A 136 3.67 4.70 0.72
CA TYR A 136 2.43 4.92 -0.01
C TYR A 136 2.28 6.39 -0.39
N GLU A 137 1.83 6.64 -1.61
CA GLU A 137 1.58 7.98 -2.10
C GLU A 137 0.52 8.69 -1.23
N LYS A 138 0.86 9.90 -0.78
CA LYS A 138 -0.02 10.75 0.02
C LYS A 138 -1.03 11.46 -0.88
N ARG A 139 -2.09 10.75 -1.29
CA ARG A 139 -3.17 11.33 -2.11
C ARG A 139 -4.14 12.15 -1.27
N GLN A 140 -4.15 13.46 -1.47
CA GLN A 140 -5.09 14.34 -0.77
C GLN A 140 -6.54 14.01 -1.14
N ALA A 141 -7.43 14.03 -0.15
CA ALA A 141 -8.86 13.89 -0.33
C ALA A 141 -9.44 15.16 -0.97
N ARG A 142 -10.20 15.04 -2.07
CA ARG A 142 -10.71 16.20 -2.79
C ARG A 142 -11.69 17.00 -1.96
N ALA A 143 -11.49 18.33 -1.94
CA ALA A 143 -12.39 19.29 -1.30
C ALA A 143 -12.85 18.86 0.11
N ALA A 144 -11.94 18.24 0.86
CA ALA A 144 -12.23 17.76 2.20
C ALA A 144 -12.35 18.93 3.17
N VAL A 145 -13.38 18.87 4.01
CA VAL A 145 -13.64 19.81 5.10
C VAL A 145 -13.62 19.03 6.40
N THR A 146 -12.85 19.51 7.37
CA THR A 146 -12.82 18.96 8.72
C THR A 146 -14.14 19.25 9.42
N VAL A 147 -14.76 18.22 10.00
CA VAL A 147 -15.96 18.32 10.85
C VAL A 147 -15.50 18.28 12.29
N SER A 148 -15.68 19.39 13.00
CA SER A 148 -15.31 19.51 14.41
C SER A 148 -16.44 19.05 15.35
N ALA A 149 -16.12 18.92 16.64
CA ALA A 149 -17.12 18.64 17.66
C ALA A 149 -18.16 19.77 17.75
N ALA A 150 -17.73 21.02 17.56
CA ALA A 150 -18.63 22.18 17.52
C ALA A 150 -19.65 22.08 16.37
N ASP A 151 -19.25 21.53 15.21
CA ASP A 151 -20.15 21.36 14.06
C ASP A 151 -21.20 20.26 14.29
N MET A 152 -20.86 19.22 15.06
CA MET A 152 -21.75 18.08 15.32
C MET A 152 -22.68 18.27 16.52
N LEU A 153 -22.33 19.13 17.47
CA LEU A 153 -23.14 19.41 18.65
C LEU A 153 -24.34 20.30 18.30
N ASP A 154 -25.50 19.68 18.09
CA ASP A 154 -26.79 20.37 17.99
C ASP A 154 -27.39 20.61 19.39
N ARG A 155 -28.27 21.62 19.51
CA ARG A 155 -29.07 21.95 20.71
C ARG A 155 -29.98 20.81 21.19
N ARG A 156 -30.15 19.76 20.39
CA ARG A 156 -30.94 18.57 20.73
C ARG A 156 -30.14 17.51 21.49
N ALA A 157 -28.82 17.62 21.50
CA ALA A 157 -27.95 16.73 22.27
C ALA A 157 -28.08 17.04 23.77
N ASP A 158 -28.15 15.99 24.58
CA ASP A 158 -28.32 16.08 26.03
C ASP A 158 -27.40 15.06 26.72
N ALA A 159 -26.37 15.58 27.39
CA ALA A 159 -25.39 14.79 28.12
C ALA A 159 -26.01 13.86 29.16
N ALA A 160 -27.17 14.22 29.74
CA ALA A 160 -27.83 13.41 30.78
C ALA A 160 -28.44 12.09 30.24
N ARG A 161 -28.54 11.94 28.91
CA ARG A 161 -29.03 10.72 28.24
C ARG A 161 -27.91 9.78 27.81
N ALA A 162 -26.65 10.14 28.07
CA ALA A 162 -25.48 9.31 27.78
C ALA A 162 -24.80 8.86 29.08
N ALA A 163 -23.91 7.87 28.95
CA ALA A 163 -23.08 7.40 30.04
C ALA A 163 -21.66 7.13 29.54
N VAL A 164 -20.68 7.34 30.43
CA VAL A 164 -19.31 6.83 30.27
C VAL A 164 -19.32 5.37 30.71
N LEU A 165 -18.72 4.50 29.90
CA LEU A 165 -18.60 3.08 30.19
C LEU A 165 -17.34 2.78 30.99
N ASP A 166 -17.38 1.67 31.73
CA ASP A 166 -16.19 1.05 32.31
C ASP A 166 -15.49 0.21 31.23
N VAL A 167 -14.15 0.12 31.28
CA VAL A 167 -13.37 -0.77 30.40
C VAL A 167 -13.89 -2.20 30.46
N ALA A 168 -14.23 -2.68 31.65
CA ALA A 168 -14.74 -4.04 31.86
C ALA A 168 -16.10 -4.32 31.19
N ALA A 169 -16.78 -3.28 30.69
CA ALA A 169 -18.03 -3.42 29.93
C ALA A 169 -17.81 -3.60 28.42
N ILE A 170 -16.56 -3.50 27.94
CA ILE A 170 -16.20 -3.66 26.52
C ILE A 170 -15.77 -5.11 26.27
N ASP A 171 -16.42 -5.74 25.30
CA ASP A 171 -16.05 -7.08 24.82
C ASP A 171 -15.09 -6.97 23.64
N ALA A 172 -13.85 -7.42 23.82
CA ALA A 172 -12.80 -7.38 22.80
C ALA A 172 -13.08 -8.26 21.57
N GLU A 173 -13.96 -9.27 21.69
CA GLU A 173 -14.29 -10.20 20.61
C GLU A 173 -15.62 -9.85 19.91
N ALA A 174 -16.40 -8.92 20.48
CA ALA A 174 -17.61 -8.42 19.85
C ALA A 174 -17.29 -7.35 18.78
N PRO A 175 -18.17 -7.18 17.77
CA PRO A 175 -18.09 -6.02 16.89
C PRO A 175 -18.10 -4.72 17.70
N ALA A 176 -17.29 -3.74 17.28
CA ALA A 176 -17.21 -2.46 17.97
C ALA A 176 -18.61 -1.87 18.23
N PRO A 177 -18.94 -1.52 19.49
CA PRO A 177 -20.27 -1.05 19.83
C PRO A 177 -20.59 0.26 19.10
N VAL A 178 -21.70 0.26 18.36
CA VAL A 178 -22.21 1.47 17.70
C VAL A 178 -23.29 2.12 18.56
N VAL A 179 -23.03 3.35 18.99
CA VAL A 179 -23.95 4.12 19.85
C VAL A 179 -24.96 4.89 19.00
N ALA A 180 -26.24 4.51 19.12
CA ALA A 180 -27.31 5.13 18.32
C ALA A 180 -27.59 6.60 18.68
N ASN A 181 -27.42 6.98 19.96
CA ASN A 181 -27.58 8.35 20.47
C ASN A 181 -26.24 9.09 20.56
N TRP A 182 -25.39 8.95 19.54
CA TRP A 182 -24.02 9.47 19.57
C TRP A 182 -23.92 10.97 19.91
N GLY A 183 -24.88 11.79 19.48
CA GLY A 183 -24.91 13.21 19.84
C GLY A 183 -24.97 13.46 21.35
N ASP A 184 -25.73 12.65 22.11
CA ASP A 184 -25.80 12.77 23.58
C ASP A 184 -24.47 12.39 24.23
N HIS A 185 -23.80 11.36 23.70
CA HIS A 185 -22.47 10.95 24.16
C HIS A 185 -21.40 12.00 23.86
N LEU A 186 -21.45 12.61 22.66
CA LEU A 186 -20.56 13.72 22.32
C LEU A 186 -20.80 14.93 23.22
N ALA A 187 -22.05 15.22 23.60
CA ALA A 187 -22.37 16.30 24.54
C ALA A 187 -21.84 16.00 25.95
N LEU A 188 -21.91 14.75 26.41
CA LEU A 188 -21.32 14.32 27.67
C LEU A 188 -19.79 14.49 27.67
N TRP A 189 -19.12 14.02 26.61
CA TRP A 189 -17.68 14.23 26.44
C TRP A 189 -17.33 15.73 26.39
N ALA A 190 -18.11 16.55 25.68
CA ALA A 190 -17.86 17.99 25.60
C ALA A 190 -17.96 18.68 26.96
N ALA A 191 -18.85 18.21 27.85
CA ALA A 191 -18.94 18.68 29.23
C ALA A 191 -17.67 18.34 30.02
N HIS A 192 -17.16 17.10 29.90
CA HIS A 192 -15.89 16.69 30.51
C HIS A 192 -14.69 17.47 29.95
N GLN A 193 -14.65 17.66 28.63
CA GLN A 193 -13.60 18.41 27.96
C GLN A 193 -13.53 19.86 28.46
N ALA A 194 -14.68 20.49 28.75
CA ALA A 194 -14.74 21.85 29.28
C ALA A 194 -14.18 21.99 30.71
N GLU A 195 -14.15 20.90 31.48
CA GLU A 195 -13.60 20.88 32.85
C GLU A 195 -12.09 20.60 32.89
N ARG A 196 -11.52 20.09 31.79
CA ARG A 196 -10.12 19.68 31.75
C ARG A 196 -9.19 20.86 31.49
N ASP A 197 -8.12 20.96 32.30
CA ASP A 197 -7.11 22.01 32.12
C ASP A 197 -6.35 21.82 30.80
N GLY A 198 -6.09 22.93 30.10
CA GLY A 198 -5.44 22.91 28.78
C GLY A 198 -6.23 22.21 27.65
N ALA A 199 -7.53 21.94 27.84
CA ALA A 199 -8.37 21.34 26.81
C ALA A 199 -8.44 22.17 25.51
N LEU A 200 -8.49 21.47 24.37
CA LEU A 200 -8.71 22.13 23.10
C LEU A 200 -10.14 22.67 22.99
N PRO A 201 -10.33 23.86 22.39
CA PRO A 201 -11.65 24.35 22.00
C PRO A 201 -12.35 23.35 21.08
N LEU A 202 -13.68 23.25 21.18
CA LEU A 202 -14.48 22.26 20.43
C LEU A 202 -14.35 22.41 18.91
N GLU A 203 -14.04 23.61 18.41
CA GLU A 203 -13.78 23.89 16.99
C GLU A 203 -12.46 23.26 16.50
N LYS A 204 -11.52 22.96 17.41
CA LYS A 204 -10.27 22.27 17.13
C LYS A 204 -10.33 20.77 17.39
N CYS A 205 -11.40 20.30 18.06
CA CYS A 205 -11.61 18.89 18.31
C CYS A 205 -12.22 18.22 17.08
N VAL A 206 -11.40 17.52 16.29
CA VAL A 206 -11.82 16.89 15.05
C VAL A 206 -12.61 15.62 15.31
N VAL A 207 -13.83 15.54 14.77
CA VAL A 207 -14.69 14.35 14.90
C VAL A 207 -14.78 13.60 13.59
N ASP A 208 -14.90 14.26 12.44
CA ASP A 208 -15.02 13.57 11.15
C ASP A 208 -14.50 14.43 9.99
N LEU A 209 -14.68 13.95 8.76
CA LEU A 209 -14.49 14.73 7.53
C LEU A 209 -15.72 14.70 6.64
N ALA A 210 -15.92 15.77 5.89
CA ALA A 210 -16.86 15.85 4.80
C ALA A 210 -16.11 16.06 3.48
N THR A 211 -16.28 15.16 2.51
CA THR A 211 -15.73 15.29 1.16
C THR A 211 -16.74 14.76 0.14
N PRO A 212 -16.79 15.31 -1.09
CA PRO A 212 -17.58 14.74 -2.17
C PRO A 212 -17.32 13.26 -2.44
N GLU A 213 -16.10 12.77 -2.16
CA GLU A 213 -15.71 11.36 -2.33
C GLU A 213 -16.51 10.41 -1.41
N LEU A 214 -16.93 10.89 -0.24
CA LEU A 214 -17.71 10.13 0.75
C LEU A 214 -19.23 10.35 0.60
N SER A 215 -19.67 11.09 -0.42
CA SER A 215 -21.08 11.27 -0.69
C SER A 215 -21.71 9.96 -1.18
N GLY A 216 -22.98 9.71 -0.82
CA GLY A 216 -23.67 8.46 -1.21
C GLY A 216 -23.73 8.21 -2.72
N ALA A 217 -23.55 9.23 -3.57
CA ALA A 217 -23.46 9.07 -5.03
C ALA A 217 -22.08 8.59 -5.52
N GLN A 218 -21.04 8.69 -4.69
CA GLN A 218 -19.68 8.25 -4.98
C GLN A 218 -19.31 6.96 -4.22
N LEU A 219 -20.19 6.47 -3.35
CA LEU A 219 -20.02 5.20 -2.68
C LEU A 219 -20.44 4.04 -3.57
N ILE A 220 -19.54 3.07 -3.71
CA ILE A 220 -19.74 1.87 -4.53
C ILE A 220 -19.74 0.61 -3.65
N GLY A 221 -20.54 -0.38 -4.03
CA GLY A 221 -20.61 -1.66 -3.31
C GLY A 221 -19.66 -2.72 -3.87
N VAL A 222 -19.66 -3.89 -3.22
CA VAL A 222 -18.88 -5.07 -3.64
C VAL A 222 -18.95 -5.41 -5.13
N PRO A 223 -20.12 -5.41 -5.82
CA PRO A 223 -20.17 -5.76 -7.24
C PRO A 223 -19.37 -4.79 -8.12
N GLU A 224 -19.53 -3.48 -7.89
CA GLU A 224 -18.89 -2.42 -8.66
C GLU A 224 -17.39 -2.36 -8.37
N MET A 225 -16.98 -2.48 -7.10
CA MET A 225 -15.57 -2.55 -6.74
C MET A 225 -14.87 -3.77 -7.36
N ALA A 226 -15.52 -4.94 -7.35
CA ALA A 226 -14.98 -6.14 -7.96
C ALA A 226 -14.82 -6.01 -9.48
N GLU A 227 -15.82 -5.40 -10.15
CA GLU A 227 -15.77 -5.10 -11.58
C GLU A 227 -14.59 -4.17 -11.93
N LEU A 228 -14.41 -3.08 -11.18
CA LEU A 228 -13.27 -2.17 -11.36
C LEU A 228 -11.92 -2.89 -11.18
N GLY A 229 -11.84 -3.80 -10.21
CA GLY A 229 -10.65 -4.62 -9.93
C GLY A 229 -10.41 -5.78 -10.91
N GLY A 230 -11.30 -5.98 -11.90
CA GLY A 230 -11.20 -7.08 -12.87
C GLY A 230 -11.37 -8.47 -12.24
N ILE A 231 -12.09 -8.57 -11.12
CA ILE A 231 -12.31 -9.82 -10.40
C ILE A 231 -13.80 -10.09 -10.17
N THR A 232 -14.13 -11.31 -9.76
CA THR A 232 -15.52 -11.64 -9.38
C THR A 232 -15.86 -11.08 -8.00
N ALA A 233 -17.13 -10.76 -7.77
CA ALA A 233 -17.61 -10.38 -6.43
C ALA A 233 -17.37 -11.48 -5.38
N SER A 234 -17.35 -12.76 -5.76
CA SER A 234 -16.95 -13.87 -4.87
C SER A 234 -15.48 -13.81 -4.48
N THR A 235 -14.60 -13.45 -5.42
CA THR A 235 -13.16 -13.28 -5.15
C THR A 235 -12.94 -12.12 -4.18
N LEU A 236 -13.59 -10.98 -4.41
CA LEU A 236 -13.47 -9.83 -3.50
C LEU A 236 -13.95 -10.17 -2.09
N ARG A 237 -15.10 -10.84 -1.94
CA ARG A 237 -15.56 -11.31 -0.62
C ARG A 237 -14.59 -12.29 0.03
N ALA A 238 -13.96 -13.17 -0.75
CA ALA A 238 -12.94 -14.07 -0.22
C ALA A 238 -11.73 -13.30 0.31
N TYR A 239 -11.29 -12.23 -0.38
CA TYR A 239 -10.21 -11.36 0.11
C TYR A 239 -10.58 -10.67 1.41
N ILE A 240 -11.78 -10.07 1.49
CA ILE A 240 -12.29 -9.42 2.71
C ILE A 240 -12.36 -10.42 3.86
N SER A 241 -12.94 -11.61 3.65
CA SER A 241 -13.09 -12.63 4.69
C SER A 241 -11.77 -13.18 5.24
N ARG A 242 -10.70 -13.09 4.45
CA ARG A 242 -9.35 -13.54 4.84
C ARG A 242 -8.52 -12.42 5.47
N GLY A 243 -9.09 -11.22 5.62
CA GLY A 243 -8.34 -10.05 6.08
C GLY A 243 -7.18 -9.69 5.15
N ASN A 244 -7.35 -9.86 3.84
CA ASN A 244 -6.31 -9.48 2.89
C ASN A 244 -6.06 -7.97 2.99
N SER A 245 -4.89 -7.60 3.51
CA SER A 245 -4.48 -6.21 3.76
C SER A 245 -4.38 -5.34 2.51
N GLU A 246 -4.41 -5.94 1.32
CA GLU A 246 -4.42 -5.20 0.06
C GLU A 246 -5.78 -4.56 -0.25
N VAL A 247 -6.88 -5.07 0.29
CA VAL A 247 -8.21 -4.45 0.08
C VAL A 247 -8.35 -3.31 1.10
N PRO A 248 -8.72 -2.08 0.71
CA PRO A 248 -8.92 -0.99 1.66
C PRO A 248 -10.13 -1.22 2.58
N GLN A 249 -10.12 -0.61 3.76
CA GLN A 249 -11.30 -0.63 4.64
C GLN A 249 -12.48 0.06 3.95
N PRO A 250 -13.73 -0.41 4.18
CA PRO A 250 -14.91 0.30 3.72
C PRO A 250 -15.06 1.65 4.41
N GLN A 251 -15.48 2.65 3.65
CA GLN A 251 -15.73 4.01 4.15
C GLN A 251 -17.08 4.11 4.87
N ALA A 252 -18.02 3.23 4.54
CA ALA A 252 -19.35 3.19 5.14
C ALA A 252 -19.94 1.78 5.11
N GLN A 253 -20.92 1.54 5.99
CA GLN A 253 -21.75 0.35 5.96
C GLN A 253 -23.22 0.75 5.84
N VAL A 254 -23.85 0.48 4.69
CA VAL A 254 -25.24 0.86 4.41
C VAL A 254 -26.10 -0.40 4.34
N GLY A 255 -27.04 -0.53 5.28
CA GLY A 255 -27.90 -1.73 5.36
C GLY A 255 -27.10 -3.02 5.57
N GLY A 256 -26.01 -2.96 6.34
CA GLY A 256 -25.11 -4.09 6.61
C GLY A 256 -24.15 -4.42 5.45
N ARG A 257 -24.09 -3.59 4.40
CA ARG A 257 -23.22 -3.81 3.23
C ARG A 257 -22.09 -2.80 3.20
N ASP A 258 -20.89 -3.31 3.02
CA ASP A 258 -19.67 -2.52 2.85
C ASP A 258 -19.75 -1.67 1.58
N GLN A 259 -19.37 -0.40 1.74
CA GLN A 259 -19.27 0.56 0.66
C GLN A 259 -17.93 1.29 0.72
N TRP A 260 -17.34 1.50 -0.45
CA TRP A 260 -16.07 2.21 -0.64
C TRP A 260 -16.29 3.49 -1.40
N ALA A 261 -15.53 4.52 -1.08
CA ALA A 261 -15.44 5.68 -1.96
C ALA A 261 -14.84 5.26 -3.30
N ARG A 262 -15.45 5.69 -4.41
CA ARG A 262 -14.94 5.39 -5.76
C ARG A 262 -13.46 5.76 -5.91
N ALA A 263 -13.04 6.90 -5.35
CA ALA A 263 -11.65 7.35 -5.39
C ALA A 263 -10.69 6.35 -4.71
N VAL A 264 -11.08 5.78 -3.56
CA VAL A 264 -10.28 4.77 -2.85
C VAL A 264 -10.26 3.45 -3.62
N ALA A 265 -11.38 3.08 -4.25
CA ALA A 265 -11.43 1.91 -5.11
C ALA A 265 -10.55 2.07 -6.36
N ASP A 266 -10.50 3.26 -6.96
CA ASP A 266 -9.62 3.55 -8.10
C ASP A 266 -8.14 3.46 -7.68
N ASP A 267 -7.78 3.97 -6.49
CA ASP A 267 -6.41 3.83 -5.93
C ASP A 267 -6.04 2.35 -5.69
N TRP A 268 -6.97 1.55 -5.19
CA TRP A 268 -6.79 0.10 -5.02
C TRP A 268 -6.63 -0.63 -6.36
N VAL A 269 -7.40 -0.26 -7.38
CA VAL A 269 -7.30 -0.82 -8.74
C VAL A 269 -5.94 -0.50 -9.34
N GLU A 270 -5.46 0.73 -9.15
CA GLU A 270 -4.13 1.13 -9.58
C GLU A 270 -3.05 0.30 -8.87
N ALA A 271 -3.11 0.18 -7.54
CA ALA A 271 -2.19 -0.66 -6.78
C ALA A 271 -2.19 -2.11 -7.28
N ARG A 272 -3.37 -2.68 -7.56
CA ARG A 272 -3.52 -4.03 -8.11
C ARG A 272 -2.89 -4.15 -9.50
N ARG A 273 -3.04 -3.16 -10.38
CA ARG A 273 -2.39 -3.14 -11.70
C ARG A 273 -0.86 -3.09 -11.59
N ARG A 274 -0.33 -2.37 -10.61
CA ARG A 274 1.12 -2.26 -10.33
C ARG A 274 1.69 -3.45 -9.55
N SER A 275 0.85 -4.31 -9.00
CA SER A 275 1.28 -5.53 -8.29
C SER A 275 1.93 -6.56 -9.23
N TYR A 276 2.62 -7.55 -8.65
CA TYR A 276 3.18 -8.66 -9.43
C TYR A 276 2.14 -9.38 -10.31
N GLU A 277 0.92 -9.58 -9.81
CA GLU A 277 -0.17 -10.18 -10.61
C GLU A 277 -0.57 -9.28 -11.78
N GLY A 278 -0.66 -7.96 -11.54
CA GLY A 278 -1.02 -6.98 -12.56
C GLY A 278 0.03 -6.87 -13.67
N VAL A 279 1.30 -6.77 -13.28
CA VAL A 279 2.45 -6.77 -14.20
C VAL A 279 2.47 -8.04 -15.05
N ARG A 280 2.26 -9.21 -14.42
CA ARG A 280 2.16 -10.49 -15.14
C ARG A 280 1.00 -10.49 -16.13
N ALA A 281 -0.18 -10.02 -15.73
CA ALA A 281 -1.36 -10.01 -16.58
C ALA A 281 -1.17 -9.12 -17.82
N VAL A 282 -0.54 -7.95 -17.65
CA VAL A 282 -0.19 -7.06 -18.77
C VAL A 282 0.82 -7.72 -19.71
N MET A 283 1.88 -8.31 -19.16
CA MET A 283 2.99 -8.85 -19.96
C MET A 283 2.75 -10.25 -20.55
N SER A 284 1.66 -10.91 -20.16
CA SER A 284 1.20 -12.18 -20.72
C SER A 284 -0.03 -12.04 -21.62
N ALA A 285 -0.54 -10.83 -21.81
CA ALA A 285 -1.77 -10.58 -22.55
C ALA A 285 -1.71 -11.16 -23.98
N GLY A 286 -2.69 -12.02 -24.30
CA GLY A 286 -2.82 -12.67 -25.60
C GLY A 286 -2.07 -13.99 -25.76
N ASP A 287 -1.30 -14.44 -24.77
CA ASP A 287 -0.75 -15.80 -24.77
C ASP A 287 -1.76 -16.83 -24.22
N ARG A 288 -1.83 -17.99 -24.86
CA ARG A 288 -2.78 -19.06 -24.51
C ARG A 288 -2.55 -19.67 -23.13
N ASP A 289 -1.31 -19.64 -22.64
CA ASP A 289 -0.89 -20.25 -21.38
C ASP A 289 -0.57 -19.19 -20.31
N GLN A 290 -0.91 -17.92 -20.57
CA GLN A 290 -0.59 -16.78 -19.70
C GLN A 290 0.90 -16.68 -19.36
N LEU A 291 1.75 -17.03 -20.32
CA LEU A 291 3.19 -16.86 -20.24
C LEU A 291 3.58 -15.43 -20.63
N SER A 292 4.63 -14.89 -19.99
CA SER A 292 5.26 -13.65 -20.43
C SER A 292 5.76 -13.79 -21.87
N ARG A 293 5.88 -12.68 -22.61
CA ARG A 293 6.32 -12.69 -24.02
C ARG A 293 7.58 -13.53 -24.26
N GLY A 294 8.61 -13.34 -23.43
CA GLY A 294 9.86 -14.10 -23.55
C GLY A 294 9.68 -15.58 -23.21
N ALA A 295 8.89 -15.91 -22.20
CA ALA A 295 8.58 -17.30 -21.88
C ALA A 295 7.76 -18.00 -22.98
N ALA A 296 6.84 -17.28 -23.62
CA ALA A 296 6.10 -17.78 -24.79
C ALA A 296 7.03 -18.05 -25.99
N GLU A 297 8.00 -17.17 -26.26
CA GLU A 297 9.02 -17.40 -27.30
C GLU A 297 9.89 -18.62 -26.99
N VAL A 298 10.29 -18.81 -25.72
CA VAL A 298 11.00 -20.01 -25.27
C VAL A 298 10.14 -21.26 -25.51
N ARG A 299 8.86 -21.22 -25.13
CA ARG A 299 7.92 -22.33 -25.39
C ARG A 299 7.86 -22.64 -26.88
N ASP A 300 7.61 -21.65 -27.72
CA ASP A 300 7.40 -21.87 -29.16
C ASP A 300 8.68 -22.41 -29.82
N HIS A 301 9.85 -21.88 -29.43
CA HIS A 301 11.13 -22.38 -29.90
C HIS A 301 11.39 -23.84 -29.50
N PHE A 302 11.19 -24.18 -28.22
CA PHE A 302 11.40 -25.55 -27.75
C PHE A 302 10.34 -26.53 -28.26
N ALA A 303 9.11 -26.07 -28.53
CA ALA A 303 8.08 -26.89 -29.15
C ALA A 303 8.50 -27.35 -30.54
N ASP A 304 9.03 -26.43 -31.36
CA ASP A 304 9.57 -26.75 -32.68
C ASP A 304 10.78 -27.69 -32.59
N ASP A 305 11.72 -27.45 -31.67
CA ASP A 305 12.89 -28.30 -31.47
C ASP A 305 12.53 -29.71 -31.00
N PHE A 306 11.59 -29.82 -30.05
CA PHE A 306 11.09 -31.10 -29.59
C PHE A 306 10.33 -31.81 -30.70
N GLN A 307 9.47 -31.12 -31.45
CA GLN A 307 8.75 -31.71 -32.58
C GLN A 307 9.71 -32.25 -33.64
N ASN A 308 10.72 -31.47 -34.02
CA ASN A 308 11.74 -31.89 -34.98
C ASN A 308 12.54 -33.09 -34.47
N THR A 309 12.87 -33.11 -33.18
CA THR A 309 13.61 -34.21 -32.55
C THR A 309 12.76 -35.48 -32.45
N LEU A 310 11.49 -35.34 -32.09
CA LEU A 310 10.58 -36.43 -31.78
C LEU A 310 9.97 -37.06 -33.04
N TRP A 311 9.62 -36.24 -34.04
CA TRP A 311 8.97 -36.67 -35.29
C TRP A 311 9.88 -36.59 -36.52
N GLY A 312 10.60 -35.46 -36.68
CA GLY A 312 11.43 -35.18 -37.86
C GLY A 312 12.63 -36.12 -38.00
N ARG A 313 13.07 -36.74 -36.89
CA ARG A 313 14.17 -37.71 -36.86
C ARG A 313 13.69 -39.17 -36.94
N PRO A 314 13.94 -39.89 -38.04
CA PRO A 314 13.44 -41.26 -38.23
C PRO A 314 13.96 -42.27 -37.20
N ASP A 315 15.17 -42.07 -36.67
CA ASP A 315 15.79 -42.92 -35.66
C ASP A 315 15.15 -42.80 -34.28
N VAL A 316 14.72 -41.58 -33.91
CA VAL A 316 13.99 -41.30 -32.68
C VAL A 316 12.54 -41.74 -32.82
N ARG A 317 11.87 -41.35 -33.90
CA ARG A 317 10.45 -41.68 -34.18
C ARG A 317 10.15 -43.17 -34.02
N LYS A 318 11.01 -44.05 -34.54
CA LYS A 318 10.85 -45.52 -34.43
C LYS A 318 10.73 -46.03 -33.00
N ARG A 319 11.29 -45.34 -32.00
CA ARG A 319 11.34 -45.78 -30.59
C ARG A 319 9.98 -45.72 -29.88
N TRP A 320 9.02 -44.98 -30.41
CA TRP A 320 7.79 -44.63 -29.69
C TRP A 320 6.57 -44.45 -30.60
N ILE A 321 6.73 -44.68 -31.92
CA ILE A 321 5.66 -44.70 -32.92
C ILE A 321 4.52 -45.68 -32.60
N LEU A 322 4.75 -46.66 -31.71
CA LEU A 322 3.70 -47.58 -31.24
C LEU A 322 2.71 -46.90 -30.28
N ARG A 323 3.11 -45.82 -29.59
CA ARG A 323 2.32 -45.09 -28.59
C ARG A 323 1.70 -43.81 -29.16
N ALA A 324 2.45 -43.03 -29.93
CA ALA A 324 1.98 -41.83 -30.64
C ALA A 324 2.17 -42.03 -32.15
N ARG A 325 1.09 -42.33 -32.87
CA ARG A 325 1.14 -42.82 -34.26
C ARG A 325 1.12 -41.73 -35.32
N ASN A 326 0.65 -40.53 -34.98
CA ASN A 326 0.51 -39.40 -35.91
C ASN A 326 1.31 -38.19 -35.41
N GLU A 327 1.52 -37.25 -36.33
CA GLU A 327 2.31 -36.03 -36.08
C GLU A 327 1.67 -35.13 -35.03
N ASP A 328 0.34 -35.06 -35.01
CA ASP A 328 -0.42 -34.19 -34.11
C ASP A 328 -0.26 -34.63 -32.65
N SER A 329 -0.31 -35.93 -32.37
CA SER A 329 -0.08 -36.45 -31.01
C SER A 329 1.34 -36.16 -30.51
N VAL A 330 2.31 -36.12 -31.44
CA VAL A 330 3.71 -35.79 -31.11
C VAL A 330 3.86 -34.29 -30.87
N ARG A 331 3.11 -33.47 -31.62
CA ARG A 331 3.05 -32.02 -31.41
C ARG A 331 2.47 -31.67 -30.05
N GLU A 332 1.41 -32.33 -29.61
CA GLU A 332 0.86 -32.15 -28.25
C GLU A 332 1.89 -32.45 -27.15
N ILE A 333 2.69 -33.52 -27.31
CA ILE A 333 3.76 -33.87 -26.36
C ILE A 333 4.90 -32.85 -26.41
N ALA A 334 5.29 -32.40 -27.60
CA ALA A 334 6.31 -31.38 -27.78
C ALA A 334 5.89 -30.05 -27.12
N ASP A 335 4.64 -29.61 -27.35
CA ASP A 335 4.05 -28.42 -26.73
C ASP A 335 4.05 -28.54 -25.19
N ALA A 336 3.65 -29.70 -24.65
CA ALA A 336 3.64 -29.92 -23.21
C ALA A 336 5.05 -29.91 -22.58
N LEU A 337 6.04 -30.48 -23.27
CA LEU A 337 7.43 -30.43 -22.81
C LEU A 337 7.99 -29.00 -22.87
N ALA A 338 7.70 -28.28 -23.95
CA ALA A 338 8.14 -26.91 -24.12
C ALA A 338 7.50 -25.96 -23.11
N TRP A 339 6.22 -26.15 -22.79
CA TRP A 339 5.55 -25.43 -21.71
C TRP A 339 6.26 -25.62 -20.37
N ASN A 340 6.66 -26.86 -20.04
CA ASN A 340 7.40 -27.13 -18.79
C ASN A 340 8.75 -26.40 -18.74
N VAL A 341 9.44 -26.25 -19.88
CA VAL A 341 10.69 -25.47 -19.96
C VAL A 341 10.39 -23.99 -19.70
N ALA A 342 9.41 -23.43 -20.40
CA ALA A 342 9.04 -22.03 -20.28
C ALA A 342 8.53 -21.66 -18.87
N SER A 343 7.73 -22.53 -18.25
CA SER A 343 7.18 -22.32 -16.91
C SER A 343 8.20 -22.50 -15.79
N SER A 344 9.37 -23.07 -16.10
CA SER A 344 10.43 -23.39 -15.13
C SER A 344 11.73 -22.64 -15.42
N LEU A 345 11.67 -21.50 -16.13
CA LEU A 345 12.83 -20.69 -16.47
C LEU A 345 13.62 -20.23 -15.24
N ASP A 346 12.94 -19.98 -14.14
CA ASP A 346 13.49 -19.65 -12.82
C ASP A 346 14.41 -20.73 -12.24
N ARG A 347 14.21 -22.00 -12.63
CA ARG A 347 15.09 -23.12 -12.24
C ARG A 347 16.37 -23.19 -13.06
N VAL A 348 16.36 -22.58 -14.25
CA VAL A 348 17.51 -22.55 -15.17
C VAL A 348 18.38 -21.33 -14.90
N LEU A 349 17.75 -20.18 -14.67
CA LEU A 349 18.40 -18.91 -14.37
C LEU A 349 17.86 -18.35 -13.05
N PRO A 350 18.70 -18.16 -12.02
CA PRO A 350 18.25 -17.64 -10.73
C PRO A 350 17.89 -16.16 -10.86
N THR A 351 16.61 -15.88 -11.06
CA THR A 351 16.06 -14.54 -11.37
C THR A 351 16.38 -13.50 -10.31
N HIS A 352 16.38 -13.89 -9.04
CA HIS A 352 16.74 -13.01 -7.92
C HIS A 352 18.21 -12.56 -7.97
N VAL A 353 19.13 -13.42 -8.41
CA VAL A 353 20.55 -13.06 -8.58
C VAL A 353 20.74 -12.21 -9.83
N LEU A 354 20.04 -12.57 -10.90
CA LEU A 354 20.09 -11.81 -12.15
C LEU A 354 19.58 -10.38 -11.95
N GLY A 355 18.46 -10.20 -11.25
CA GLY A 355 17.87 -8.89 -11.01
C GLY A 355 18.83 -7.92 -10.34
N HIS A 356 19.49 -8.35 -9.25
CA HIS A 356 20.49 -7.52 -8.57
C HIS A 356 21.72 -7.24 -9.45
N THR A 357 22.10 -8.18 -10.30
CA THR A 357 23.21 -8.01 -11.25
C THR A 357 22.86 -6.96 -12.31
N VAL A 358 21.64 -7.02 -12.87
CA VAL A 358 21.12 -6.04 -13.85
C VAL A 358 21.02 -4.66 -13.20
N GLU A 359 20.44 -4.58 -12.01
CA GLU A 359 20.37 -3.35 -11.22
C GLU A 359 21.74 -2.70 -11.02
N SER A 360 22.71 -3.47 -10.52
CA SER A 360 24.08 -2.99 -10.30
C SER A 360 24.75 -2.54 -11.59
N ALA A 361 24.55 -3.26 -12.69
CA ALA A 361 25.13 -2.94 -13.99
C ALA A 361 24.53 -1.65 -14.57
N VAL A 362 23.21 -1.47 -14.50
CA VAL A 362 22.53 -0.23 -14.94
C VAL A 362 23.02 0.98 -14.12
N LEU A 363 23.09 0.84 -12.80
CA LEU A 363 23.57 1.91 -11.92
C LEU A 363 25.05 2.24 -12.16
N HIS A 364 25.86 1.26 -12.56
CA HIS A 364 27.25 1.48 -12.93
C HIS A 364 27.36 2.30 -14.23
N ASP A 365 26.61 1.95 -15.28
CA ASP A 365 26.58 2.72 -16.53
C ASP A 365 26.11 4.16 -16.29
N PHE A 366 25.12 4.36 -15.40
CA PHE A 366 24.67 5.69 -15.00
C PHE A 366 25.78 6.47 -14.28
N ALA A 367 26.49 5.83 -13.35
CA ALA A 367 27.61 6.45 -12.65
C ALA A 367 28.71 6.91 -13.61
N ASP A 368 29.13 6.04 -14.53
CA ASP A 368 30.16 6.33 -15.53
C ASP A 368 29.73 7.50 -16.43
N ALA A 369 28.47 7.56 -16.80
CA ALA A 369 27.94 8.63 -17.63
C ALA A 369 27.89 9.99 -16.92
N ILE A 370 27.54 9.98 -15.62
CA ILE A 370 27.55 11.17 -14.77
C ILE A 370 28.98 11.67 -14.53
N ASP A 371 29.92 10.77 -14.29
CA ASP A 371 31.32 11.14 -14.08
C ASP A 371 31.94 11.71 -15.36
N LEU A 372 31.62 11.15 -16.53
CA LEU A 372 32.01 11.72 -17.83
C LEU A 372 31.43 13.13 -18.04
N ASP A 373 30.15 13.38 -17.70
CA ASP A 373 29.55 14.71 -17.79
C ASP A 373 30.24 15.71 -16.85
N ARG A 374 30.58 15.30 -15.62
CA ARG A 374 31.36 16.13 -14.68
C ARG A 374 32.72 16.51 -15.25
N GLU A 375 33.44 15.57 -15.86
CA GLU A 375 34.73 15.83 -16.53
C GLU A 375 34.61 16.80 -17.71
N VAL A 376 33.54 16.68 -18.51
CA VAL A 376 33.28 17.57 -19.64
C VAL A 376 32.91 18.97 -19.16
N ARG A 377 32.11 19.10 -18.09
CA ARG A 377 31.71 20.39 -17.48
C ARG A 377 32.86 21.11 -16.77
N ALA A 378 33.90 20.39 -16.33
CA ALA A 378 35.12 20.99 -15.79
C ALA A 378 35.95 21.75 -16.86
N ARG A 379 35.58 21.66 -18.15
CA ARG A 379 36.19 22.43 -19.24
C ARG A 379 35.48 23.78 -19.43
N PRO A 380 36.21 24.89 -19.66
CA PRO A 380 35.59 26.20 -19.72
C PRO A 380 34.81 26.39 -21.03
N LYS A 381 33.48 26.21 -21.01
CA LYS A 381 32.51 26.97 -21.83
C LYS A 381 31.04 26.72 -21.47
N LYS A 382 30.30 27.85 -21.44
CA LYS A 382 28.84 28.11 -21.37
C LYS A 382 27.97 27.02 -20.73
N ALA A 383 27.45 27.36 -19.54
CA ALA A 383 26.34 26.69 -18.87
C ALA A 383 25.20 26.39 -19.86
N ARG A 384 25.10 25.11 -20.23
CA ARG A 384 23.87 24.54 -20.81
C ARG A 384 22.91 24.25 -19.66
N ALA A 385 21.62 24.39 -19.91
CA ALA A 385 20.58 23.98 -18.96
C ALA A 385 20.80 22.52 -18.54
N LYS A 386 20.41 22.16 -17.30
CA LYS A 386 20.36 20.76 -16.81
C LYS A 386 19.35 19.97 -17.66
N GLU A 387 19.69 19.64 -18.89
CA GLU A 387 19.04 18.57 -19.64
C GLU A 387 19.79 17.30 -19.25
N TRP A 388 19.11 16.34 -18.62
CA TRP A 388 19.69 15.04 -18.26
C TRP A 388 19.93 14.16 -19.51
N LEU A 389 20.58 14.72 -20.53
CA LEU A 389 21.02 14.10 -21.78
C LEU A 389 22.17 13.09 -21.58
N HIS A 390 22.45 12.69 -20.34
CA HIS A 390 23.69 12.03 -19.95
C HIS A 390 23.51 10.65 -19.34
N MET A 391 22.30 10.08 -19.29
CA MET A 391 22.17 8.66 -18.94
C MET A 391 22.29 7.83 -20.21
N TYR A 392 23.31 6.97 -20.28
CA TYR A 392 23.41 5.95 -21.32
C TYR A 392 23.47 4.57 -20.69
N LEU A 393 23.04 3.58 -21.48
CA LEU A 393 23.23 2.17 -21.19
C LEU A 393 24.09 1.58 -22.29
N SER A 394 25.12 0.85 -21.89
CA SER A 394 25.87 0.01 -22.80
C SER A 394 24.94 -1.04 -23.37
N ARG A 395 25.14 -1.36 -24.64
CA ARG A 395 24.28 -2.29 -25.37
C ARG A 395 24.10 -3.66 -24.67
N PRO A 396 25.15 -4.32 -24.13
CA PRO A 396 24.96 -5.59 -23.42
C PRO A 396 24.04 -5.49 -22.20
N ILE A 397 24.10 -4.37 -21.47
CA ILE A 397 23.27 -4.14 -20.29
C ILE A 397 21.83 -3.86 -20.72
N ALA A 398 21.61 -3.05 -21.76
CA ALA A 398 20.29 -2.81 -22.33
C ALA A 398 19.63 -4.12 -22.84
N GLU A 399 20.38 -4.96 -23.57
CA GLU A 399 19.90 -6.27 -24.04
C GLU A 399 19.53 -7.19 -22.86
N MET A 400 20.31 -7.19 -21.78
CA MET A 400 20.02 -7.99 -20.58
C MET A 400 18.79 -7.47 -19.82
N LEU A 401 18.65 -6.15 -19.67
CA LEU A 401 17.49 -5.52 -19.03
C LEU A 401 16.20 -5.88 -19.77
N VAL A 402 16.23 -5.77 -21.10
CA VAL A 402 15.12 -6.16 -21.95
C VAL A 402 14.81 -7.64 -21.79
N TRP A 403 15.82 -8.51 -21.86
CA TRP A 403 15.61 -9.94 -21.68
C TRP A 403 14.90 -10.19 -20.34
N PHE A 404 15.32 -9.49 -19.29
CA PHE A 404 14.74 -9.61 -17.96
C PHE A 404 13.26 -9.17 -17.93
N ILE A 405 12.93 -8.02 -18.53
CA ILE A 405 11.53 -7.54 -18.67
C ILE A 405 10.67 -8.58 -19.40
N ARG A 406 11.18 -9.18 -20.49
CA ARG A 406 10.41 -10.09 -21.33
C ARG A 406 10.16 -11.45 -20.69
N HIS A 407 11.10 -11.96 -19.91
CA HIS A 407 11.03 -13.31 -19.35
C HIS A 407 10.52 -13.32 -17.91
N HIS A 408 10.86 -12.30 -17.12
CA HIS A 408 10.53 -12.18 -15.70
C HIS A 408 10.01 -10.77 -15.37
N PRO A 409 8.89 -10.35 -15.97
CA PRO A 409 8.41 -8.97 -15.89
C PRO A 409 8.14 -8.53 -14.46
N GLU A 410 7.66 -9.43 -13.59
CA GLU A 410 7.40 -9.15 -12.18
C GLU A 410 8.68 -8.73 -11.45
N SER A 411 9.75 -9.52 -11.59
CA SER A 411 11.04 -9.23 -10.97
C SER A 411 11.71 -8.01 -11.61
N ALA A 412 11.60 -7.86 -12.93
CA ALA A 412 12.14 -6.70 -13.63
C ALA A 412 11.47 -5.38 -13.18
N HIS A 413 10.15 -5.39 -12.98
CA HIS A 413 9.40 -4.24 -12.46
C HIS A 413 9.94 -3.83 -11.09
N HIS A 414 10.10 -4.78 -10.15
CA HIS A 414 10.67 -4.50 -8.85
C HIS A 414 12.09 -3.88 -8.93
N HIS A 415 13.00 -4.49 -9.68
CA HIS A 415 14.37 -3.99 -9.78
C HIS A 415 14.48 -2.66 -10.53
N ILE A 416 13.61 -2.36 -11.50
CA ILE A 416 13.57 -1.04 -12.13
C ILE A 416 13.07 0.02 -11.14
N GLY A 417 12.14 -0.33 -10.24
CA GLY A 417 11.79 0.51 -9.10
C GLY A 417 13.01 0.86 -8.24
N GLU A 418 13.82 -0.15 -7.88
CA GLU A 418 15.06 0.06 -7.10
C GLU A 418 16.12 0.88 -7.85
N ILE A 419 16.32 0.65 -9.15
CA ILE A 419 17.19 1.48 -9.99
C ILE A 419 16.72 2.94 -9.95
N THR A 420 15.41 3.16 -10.08
CA THR A 420 14.82 4.50 -10.08
C THR A 420 15.02 5.20 -8.73
N ARG A 421 14.78 4.49 -7.63
CA ARG A 421 15.02 4.97 -6.26
C ARG A 421 16.48 5.33 -6.03
N GLU A 422 17.40 4.44 -6.39
CA GLU A 422 18.83 4.63 -6.17
C GLU A 422 19.35 5.80 -7.02
N ALA A 423 18.88 5.91 -8.27
CA ALA A 423 19.22 7.03 -9.13
C ALA A 423 18.73 8.37 -8.57
N HIS A 424 17.52 8.38 -8.01
CA HIS A 424 16.95 9.55 -7.35
C HIS A 424 17.74 9.94 -6.10
N THR A 425 17.99 8.97 -5.21
CA THR A 425 18.64 9.21 -3.91
C THR A 425 20.10 9.61 -4.06
N ARG A 426 20.83 8.96 -4.97
CA ARG A 426 22.29 9.13 -5.10
C ARG A 426 22.67 10.31 -5.99
N TRP A 427 21.88 10.60 -7.02
CA TRP A 427 22.22 11.59 -8.04
C TRP A 427 21.17 12.67 -8.27
N GLU A 428 20.06 12.69 -7.49
CA GLU A 428 18.94 13.63 -7.64
C GLU A 428 18.30 13.58 -9.05
N ILE A 429 18.37 12.42 -9.71
CA ILE A 429 17.74 12.23 -11.02
C ILE A 429 16.23 12.14 -10.82
N PRO A 430 15.41 12.93 -11.55
CA PRO A 430 13.97 12.76 -11.51
C PRO A 430 13.58 11.36 -11.97
N ALA A 431 12.72 10.68 -11.21
CA ALA A 431 12.29 9.30 -11.50
C ALA A 431 11.75 9.13 -12.93
N LYS A 432 10.97 10.12 -13.41
CA LYS A 432 10.47 10.18 -14.79
C LYS A 432 11.58 10.15 -15.85
N ASP A 433 12.72 10.76 -15.56
CA ASP A 433 13.84 10.84 -16.51
C ASP A 433 14.56 9.48 -16.54
N THR A 434 14.74 8.82 -15.39
CA THR A 434 15.27 7.45 -15.31
C THR A 434 14.40 6.46 -16.08
N LEU A 435 13.09 6.46 -15.82
CA LEU A 435 12.14 5.57 -16.51
C LEU A 435 12.08 5.87 -18.01
N TYR A 436 12.08 7.14 -18.39
CA TYR A 436 12.13 7.53 -19.80
C TYR A 436 13.38 6.96 -20.50
N THR A 437 14.56 7.09 -19.90
CA THR A 437 15.80 6.55 -20.47
C THR A 437 15.74 5.03 -20.59
N LEU A 438 15.35 4.33 -19.52
CA LEU A 438 15.23 2.87 -19.54
C LEU A 438 14.26 2.39 -20.62
N ARG A 439 13.12 3.08 -20.78
CA ARG A 439 12.14 2.81 -21.83
C ARG A 439 12.71 3.00 -23.23
N GLN A 440 13.46 4.09 -23.47
CA GLN A 440 14.11 4.31 -24.78
C GLN A 440 15.06 3.17 -25.13
N TYR A 441 15.90 2.73 -24.19
CA TYR A 441 16.78 1.58 -24.41
C TYR A 441 16.02 0.28 -24.62
N ALA A 442 14.91 0.08 -23.91
CA ALA A 442 14.07 -1.09 -24.10
C ALA A 442 13.44 -1.18 -25.50
N VAL A 443 13.08 -0.03 -26.09
CA VAL A 443 12.55 0.04 -27.46
C VAL A 443 13.66 -0.09 -28.50
N VAL A 444 14.78 0.59 -28.31
CA VAL A 444 15.87 0.65 -29.31
C VAL A 444 16.63 -0.68 -29.41
N GLU A 445 16.97 -1.30 -28.28
CA GLU A 445 17.81 -2.50 -28.25
C GLU A 445 16.98 -3.79 -28.17
N GLY A 446 15.69 -3.72 -27.82
CA GLY A 446 15.08 -4.79 -27.04
C GLY A 446 14.06 -5.74 -27.69
N ARG A 447 13.68 -5.57 -28.96
CA ARG A 447 12.56 -6.37 -29.53
C ARG A 447 11.23 -6.23 -28.74
N LEU A 448 11.12 -5.33 -27.77
CA LEU A 448 9.84 -4.88 -27.23
C LEU A 448 9.27 -3.89 -28.22
N SER A 449 7.99 -4.06 -28.58
CA SER A 449 7.30 -3.01 -29.31
C SER A 449 7.16 -1.75 -28.44
N ALA A 450 7.02 -0.58 -29.06
CA ALA A 450 6.79 0.66 -28.33
C ALA A 450 5.57 0.56 -27.41
N GLU A 451 4.50 -0.09 -27.88
CA GLU A 451 3.27 -0.32 -27.11
C GLU A 451 3.51 -1.20 -25.87
N GLU A 452 4.32 -2.25 -25.98
CA GLU A 452 4.65 -3.12 -24.83
C GLU A 452 5.56 -2.41 -23.83
N ALA A 453 6.54 -1.64 -24.31
CA ALA A 453 7.38 -0.84 -23.45
C ALA A 453 6.56 0.22 -22.70
N ASP A 454 5.67 0.94 -23.39
CA ASP A 454 4.78 1.91 -22.76
C ASP A 454 3.89 1.22 -21.72
N ALA A 455 3.21 0.13 -22.07
CA ALA A 455 2.34 -0.60 -21.15
C ALA A 455 3.07 -1.11 -19.90
N PHE A 456 4.33 -1.55 -20.02
CA PHE A 456 5.14 -1.99 -18.88
C PHE A 456 5.63 -0.82 -18.02
N PHE A 457 6.21 0.21 -18.63
CA PHE A 457 6.78 1.35 -17.91
C PHE A 457 5.71 2.24 -17.28
N ASP A 458 4.49 2.29 -17.83
CA ASP A 458 3.34 2.97 -17.21
C ASP A 458 2.98 2.39 -15.83
N LEU A 459 3.29 1.12 -15.57
CA LEU A 459 3.13 0.50 -14.24
C LEU A 459 4.20 0.92 -13.23
N LEU A 460 5.28 1.55 -13.69
CA LEU A 460 6.39 2.06 -12.88
C LEU A 460 6.35 3.58 -12.74
N THR A 461 5.67 4.27 -13.65
CA THR A 461 5.57 5.73 -13.66
C THR A 461 5.01 6.21 -12.32
N PRO A 462 5.79 7.00 -11.55
CA PRO A 462 5.27 7.67 -10.38
C PRO A 462 4.11 8.55 -10.83
N PRO A 463 2.98 8.52 -10.12
CA PRO A 463 1.86 9.42 -10.40
C PRO A 463 2.36 10.87 -10.37
N GLU A 464 1.80 11.72 -11.25
CA GLU A 464 2.13 13.15 -11.22
C GLU A 464 1.77 13.70 -9.84
N LYS A 465 2.76 14.24 -9.12
CA LYS A 465 2.52 14.98 -7.87
C LYS A 465 1.61 16.16 -8.25
N ASN A 466 0.32 16.03 -7.95
CA ASN A 466 -0.61 17.14 -8.07
C ASN A 466 -0.25 18.13 -6.94
N ASP A 467 0.37 19.24 -7.30
CA ASP A 467 0.58 20.39 -6.42
C ASP A 467 -0.75 21.01 -5.97
#